data_AF-Q6ZPD0-F1
#
_entry.id   AF-Q6ZPD0-F1
#
_cell.length_a   1.000
_cell.length_b   1.000
_cell.length_c   1.000
_cell.angle_alpha   90.00
_cell.angle_beta   90.00
_cell.angle_gamma   90.00
#
_symmetry.space_group_name_H-M   'P 1'
#
loop_
_entity.id
_entity.type
_entity.pdbx_description
1 polymer ?
#
loop_
_entity_poly.entity_id
_entity_poly.type
_entity_poly.pdbx_seq_one_letter_code
_entity_poly.pdbx_strand_id
1 'polypeptide(L)'
;MAPKFPDSVEELRAAGNESFRNGQYAEASALYGRALRVLQAQGSSDPEEESVLYSNRAACHLKDGNCRDCIKDCTSALALVPFSIKPLLRRASAYEALESATYSNRALCYLVLKQYTEAVKDCTEALKLDGKNVKAFYRRAQAHKALKDYKSSFADISNLLQIEPRNGPAQKLRQEVKQNLH
;
A
#
# COMPACT_ATOMS: atom_id res chain seq x y z
N MET A 1 10.27 28.98 -27.21
CA MET A 1 8.83 28.84 -26.93
C MET A 1 8.70 28.26 -25.53
N ALA A 2 7.97 28.93 -24.63
CA ALA A 2 7.69 28.35 -23.32
C ALA A 2 6.82 27.09 -23.50
N PRO A 3 7.02 26.04 -22.69
CA PRO A 3 6.17 24.85 -22.75
C PRO A 3 4.71 25.26 -22.49
N LYS A 4 3.81 24.92 -23.41
CA LYS A 4 2.35 25.06 -23.18
C LYS A 4 1.98 24.12 -22.04
N PHE A 5 1.45 24.67 -20.96
CA PHE A 5 0.91 23.84 -19.90
C PHE A 5 -0.40 23.20 -20.40
N PRO A 6 -0.64 21.92 -20.07
CA PRO A 6 -1.91 21.28 -20.42
C PRO A 6 -3.05 22.00 -19.70
N ASP A 7 -4.03 22.46 -20.48
CA ASP A 7 -5.12 23.30 -19.99
C ASP A 7 -6.48 22.61 -20.13
N SER A 8 -6.62 21.62 -21.02
CA SER A 8 -7.83 20.81 -21.16
C SER A 8 -7.83 19.57 -20.26
N VAL A 9 -9.02 19.05 -19.94
CA VAL A 9 -9.19 17.81 -19.17
C VAL A 9 -8.48 16.65 -19.86
N GLU A 10 -8.60 16.55 -21.18
CA GLU A 10 -7.97 15.50 -21.99
C GLU A 10 -6.44 15.57 -21.95
N GLU A 11 -5.87 16.77 -22.11
CA GLU A 11 -4.42 16.98 -22.06
C GLU A 11 -3.87 16.66 -20.67
N LEU A 12 -4.54 17.11 -19.62
CA LEU A 12 -4.16 16.83 -18.23
C LEU A 12 -4.24 15.34 -17.93
N ARG A 13 -5.28 14.64 -18.43
CA ARG A 13 -5.41 13.19 -18.30
C ARG A 13 -4.31 12.45 -19.06
N ALA A 14 -3.99 12.88 -20.27
CA ALA A 14 -2.94 12.28 -21.09
C ALA A 14 -1.56 12.44 -20.44
N ALA A 15 -1.23 13.65 -19.96
CA ALA A 15 -0.02 13.91 -19.20
C ALA A 15 0.04 13.07 -17.91
N GLY A 16 -1.08 12.98 -17.17
CA GLY A 16 -1.16 12.13 -15.98
C GLY A 16 -0.90 10.65 -16.28
N ASN A 17 -1.42 10.14 -17.39
CA ASN A 17 -1.18 8.77 -17.84
C ASN A 17 0.28 8.53 -18.25
N GLU A 18 0.95 9.53 -18.82
CA GLU A 18 2.38 9.49 -19.13
C GLU A 18 3.24 9.46 -17.86
N SER A 19 3.03 10.41 -16.94
CA SER A 19 3.71 10.42 -15.64
C SER A 19 3.49 9.11 -14.87
N PHE A 20 2.28 8.54 -14.91
CA PHE A 20 1.99 7.26 -14.27
C PHE A 20 2.81 6.10 -14.87
N ARG A 21 2.91 6.04 -16.21
CA ARG A 21 3.73 5.03 -16.90
C ARG A 21 5.21 5.18 -16.58
N ASN A 22 5.68 6.39 -16.35
CA ASN A 22 7.05 6.69 -15.95
C ASN A 22 7.32 6.46 -14.46
N GLY A 23 6.33 6.02 -13.68
CA GLY A 23 6.46 5.79 -12.24
C GLY A 23 6.40 7.06 -11.39
N GLN A 24 6.08 8.21 -11.97
CA GLN A 24 5.97 9.50 -11.30
C GLN A 24 4.56 9.67 -10.71
N TYR A 25 4.22 8.85 -9.71
CA TYR A 25 2.85 8.74 -9.19
C TYR A 25 2.34 10.02 -8.51
N ALA A 26 3.21 10.73 -7.78
CA ALA A 26 2.85 12.01 -7.16
C ALA A 26 2.49 13.07 -8.21
N GLU A 27 3.26 13.15 -9.30
CA GLU A 27 3.00 14.07 -10.41
C GLU A 27 1.72 13.69 -11.15
N ALA A 28 1.56 12.40 -11.47
CA ALA A 28 0.33 11.88 -12.10
C ALA A 28 -0.92 12.20 -11.26
N SER A 29 -0.85 11.98 -9.95
CA SER A 29 -1.93 12.31 -9.01
C SER A 29 -2.30 13.79 -9.05
N ALA A 30 -1.30 14.68 -9.07
CA ALA A 30 -1.52 16.12 -9.18
C ALA A 30 -2.17 16.53 -10.50
N LEU A 31 -1.78 15.90 -11.62
CA LEU A 31 -2.36 16.13 -12.94
C LEU A 31 -3.84 15.69 -12.99
N TYR A 32 -4.18 14.50 -12.48
CA TYR A 32 -5.57 14.07 -12.38
C TYR A 32 -6.39 14.98 -11.45
N GLY A 33 -5.79 15.44 -10.34
CA GLY A 33 -6.43 16.41 -9.45
C GLY A 33 -6.66 17.79 -10.08
N ARG A 34 -5.82 18.20 -11.04
CA ARG A 34 -6.08 19.39 -11.87
C ARG A 34 -7.19 19.11 -12.89
N ALA A 35 -7.17 17.97 -13.57
CA ALA A 35 -8.20 17.58 -14.54
C ALA A 35 -9.60 17.57 -13.90
N LEU A 36 -9.74 16.99 -12.70
CA LEU A 36 -11.00 16.98 -11.95
C LEU A 36 -11.52 18.40 -11.67
N ARG A 37 -10.64 19.31 -11.23
CA ARG A 37 -11.03 20.71 -10.96
C ARG A 37 -11.49 21.44 -12.21
N VAL A 38 -10.81 21.22 -13.34
CA VAL A 38 -11.18 21.80 -14.63
C VAL A 38 -12.54 21.26 -15.09
N LEU A 39 -12.73 19.94 -15.04
CA LEU A 39 -14.00 19.29 -15.41
C LEU A 39 -15.18 19.80 -14.57
N GLN A 40 -15.02 19.86 -13.25
CA GLN A 40 -16.05 20.34 -12.33
C GLN A 40 -16.37 21.82 -12.53
N ALA A 41 -15.38 22.65 -12.90
CA ALA A 41 -15.57 24.06 -13.17
C ALA A 41 -16.32 24.33 -14.49
N GLN A 42 -16.26 23.40 -15.46
CA GLN A 42 -16.94 23.52 -16.75
C GLN A 42 -18.46 23.30 -16.67
N GLY A 43 -18.98 22.80 -15.54
CA GLY A 43 -20.42 22.64 -15.30
C GLY A 43 -21.10 21.50 -16.09
N SER A 44 -20.49 20.99 -17.16
CA SER A 44 -20.88 19.72 -17.80
C SER A 44 -20.13 18.57 -17.14
N SER A 45 -20.69 18.04 -16.05
CA SER A 45 -20.13 16.88 -15.37
C SER A 45 -20.47 15.63 -16.17
N ASP A 46 -19.58 15.17 -17.05
CA ASP A 46 -19.63 13.79 -17.53
C ASP A 46 -19.24 12.87 -16.36
N PRO A 47 -20.21 12.14 -15.74
CA PRO A 47 -19.93 11.34 -14.57
C PRO A 47 -18.98 10.19 -14.88
N GLU A 48 -18.93 9.72 -16.12
CA GLU A 48 -18.02 8.66 -16.55
C GLU A 48 -16.59 9.18 -16.60
N GLU A 49 -16.36 10.34 -17.22
CA GLU A 49 -15.03 10.95 -17.28
C GLU A 49 -14.52 11.31 -15.88
N GLU A 50 -15.37 11.89 -15.02
CA GLU A 50 -15.01 12.21 -13.64
C GLU A 50 -14.67 10.93 -12.84
N SER A 51 -15.46 9.87 -13.00
CA SER A 51 -15.19 8.56 -12.38
C SER A 51 -13.83 7.99 -12.83
N VAL A 52 -13.50 8.10 -14.12
CA VAL A 52 -12.19 7.67 -14.66
C VAL A 52 -11.04 8.45 -14.03
N LEU A 53 -11.16 9.77 -13.86
CA LEU A 53 -10.12 10.59 -13.25
C LEU A 53 -9.89 10.25 -11.78
N TYR A 54 -10.95 10.10 -10.98
CA TYR A 54 -10.83 9.59 -9.60
C TYR A 54 -10.19 8.21 -9.57
N SER A 55 -10.61 7.30 -10.45
CA SER A 55 -10.08 5.95 -10.57
C SER A 55 -8.58 5.94 -10.88
N ASN A 56 -8.12 6.83 -11.75
CA ASN A 56 -6.70 6.96 -12.09
C ASN A 56 -5.88 7.60 -10.96
N ARG A 57 -6.42 8.61 -10.26
CA ARG A 57 -5.76 9.19 -9.10
C ARG A 57 -5.66 8.20 -7.93
N ALA A 58 -6.70 7.40 -7.70
CA ALA A 58 -6.67 6.29 -6.74
C ALA A 58 -5.57 5.27 -7.06
N ALA A 59 -5.32 4.99 -8.34
CA ALA A 59 -4.22 4.12 -8.74
C ALA A 59 -2.84 4.67 -8.32
N CYS A 60 -2.65 5.98 -8.41
CA CYS A 60 -1.42 6.65 -7.94
C CYS A 60 -1.28 6.47 -6.43
N HIS A 61 -2.35 6.73 -5.68
CA HIS A 61 -2.38 6.56 -4.23
C HIS A 61 -2.01 5.14 -3.77
N LEU A 62 -2.48 4.10 -4.47
CA LEU A 62 -2.07 2.72 -4.18
C LEU A 62 -0.58 2.48 -4.41
N LYS A 63 -0.03 3.04 -5.49
CA LYS A 63 1.41 2.90 -5.80
C LYS A 63 2.29 3.62 -4.78
N ASP A 64 1.80 4.72 -4.22
CA ASP A 64 2.44 5.45 -3.13
C ASP A 64 2.18 4.84 -1.74
N GLY A 65 1.37 3.78 -1.64
CA GLY A 65 0.96 3.14 -0.37
C GLY A 65 -0.06 3.95 0.44
N ASN A 66 -0.58 5.05 -0.10
CA ASN A 66 -1.62 5.88 0.53
C ASN A 66 -3.02 5.26 0.35
N CYS A 67 -3.28 4.21 1.12
CA CYS A 67 -4.53 3.44 1.02
C CYS A 67 -5.77 4.28 1.37
N ARG A 68 -5.65 5.25 2.29
CA ARG A 68 -6.78 6.09 2.72
C ARG A 68 -7.31 6.96 1.59
N ASP A 69 -6.43 7.65 0.87
CA ASP A 69 -6.85 8.51 -0.23
C ASP A 69 -7.28 7.69 -1.46
N CYS A 70 -6.69 6.51 -1.69
CA CYS A 70 -7.22 5.56 -2.66
C CYS A 70 -8.69 5.20 -2.38
N ILE A 71 -9.04 4.87 -1.12
CA ILE A 71 -10.41 4.50 -0.76
C ILE A 71 -11.38 5.66 -0.98
N LYS A 72 -10.98 6.88 -0.62
CA LYS A 72 -11.79 8.09 -0.86
C LYS A 72 -12.09 8.27 -2.34
N ASP A 73 -11.05 8.28 -3.18
CA ASP A 73 -11.22 8.47 -4.62
C ASP A 73 -12.02 7.33 -5.27
N CYS A 74 -11.78 6.08 -4.87
CA CYS A 74 -12.59 4.97 -5.37
C CYS A 74 -14.05 5.09 -4.94
N THR A 75 -14.32 5.66 -3.76
CA THR A 75 -15.69 5.89 -3.28
C THR A 75 -16.37 6.99 -4.08
N SER A 76 -15.68 8.09 -4.38
CA SER A 76 -16.18 9.14 -5.29
C SER A 76 -16.45 8.58 -6.69
N ALA A 77 -15.52 7.79 -7.25
CA ALA A 77 -15.69 7.16 -8.56
C ALA A 77 -16.92 6.24 -8.63
N LEU A 78 -17.17 5.47 -7.57
CA LEU A 78 -18.29 4.52 -7.49
C LEU A 78 -19.62 5.18 -7.14
N ALA A 79 -19.60 6.38 -6.55
CA ALA A 79 -20.80 7.19 -6.38
C ALA A 79 -21.30 7.73 -7.73
N LEU A 80 -20.38 8.03 -8.66
CA LEU A 80 -20.69 8.48 -10.02
C LEU A 80 -21.08 7.32 -10.94
N VAL A 81 -20.26 6.26 -10.95
CA VAL A 81 -20.47 5.07 -11.77
C VAL A 81 -20.42 3.82 -10.88
N PRO A 82 -21.59 3.39 -10.38
CA PRO A 82 -21.70 2.16 -9.60
C PRO A 82 -21.17 0.95 -10.38
N PHE A 83 -20.61 -0.02 -9.66
CA PHE A 83 -20.08 -1.26 -10.24
C PHE A 83 -18.91 -1.12 -11.23
N SER A 84 -18.27 0.06 -11.29
CA SER A 84 -17.01 0.22 -12.02
C SER A 84 -15.93 -0.71 -11.45
N ILE A 85 -15.44 -1.62 -12.30
CA ILE A 85 -14.56 -2.72 -11.87
C ILE A 85 -13.24 -2.19 -11.30
N LYS A 86 -12.61 -1.22 -11.98
CA LYS A 86 -11.29 -0.71 -11.58
C LYS A 86 -11.30 -0.05 -10.18
N PRO A 87 -12.21 0.89 -9.85
CA PRO A 87 -12.36 1.41 -8.50
C PRO A 87 -12.67 0.34 -7.45
N LEU A 88 -13.53 -0.65 -7.77
CA LEU A 88 -13.86 -1.72 -6.82
C LEU A 88 -12.62 -2.52 -6.42
N LEU A 89 -11.85 -2.98 -7.41
CA LEU A 89 -10.65 -3.78 -7.17
C LEU A 89 -9.57 -2.98 -6.42
N ARG A 90 -9.37 -1.71 -6.79
CA ARG A 90 -8.42 -0.84 -6.10
C ARG A 90 -8.81 -0.58 -4.66
N ARG A 91 -10.10 -0.33 -4.41
CA ARG A 91 -10.61 -0.12 -3.06
C ARG A 91 -10.48 -1.36 -2.19
N ALA A 92 -10.76 -2.54 -2.74
CA ALA A 92 -10.54 -3.82 -2.05
C ALA A 92 -9.07 -3.99 -1.66
N SER A 93 -8.15 -3.79 -2.61
CA SER A 93 -6.70 -3.87 -2.35
C SER A 93 -6.24 -2.86 -1.28
N ALA A 94 -6.79 -1.64 -1.28
CA ALA A 94 -6.49 -0.65 -0.25
C ALA A 94 -6.99 -1.07 1.15
N TYR A 95 -8.15 -1.73 1.24
CA TYR A 95 -8.65 -2.27 2.49
C TYR A 95 -7.81 -3.44 3.00
N GLU A 96 -7.44 -4.37 2.12
CA GLU A 96 -6.56 -5.51 2.47
C GLU A 96 -5.21 -5.02 3.02
N ALA A 97 -4.63 -3.98 2.40
CA ALA A 97 -3.38 -3.37 2.88
C ALA A 97 -3.54 -2.69 4.26
N LEU A 98 -4.65 -1.98 4.49
CA LEU A 98 -4.94 -1.39 5.80
C LEU A 98 -5.18 -2.45 6.88
N GLU A 99 -5.88 -3.52 6.53
CA GLU A 99 -6.17 -4.62 7.45
C GLU A 99 -4.89 -5.38 7.81
N SER A 100 -4.01 -5.67 6.83
CA SER A 100 -2.68 -6.22 7.09
C SER A 100 -1.86 -5.35 8.04
N ALA A 101 -1.84 -4.02 7.81
CA ALA A 101 -1.17 -3.09 8.70
C ALA A 101 -1.77 -3.09 10.12
N THR A 102 -3.08 -3.26 10.24
CA THR A 102 -3.80 -3.33 11.52
C THR A 102 -3.39 -4.57 12.31
N TYR A 103 -3.45 -5.76 11.69
CA TYR A 103 -2.96 -6.99 12.32
C TYR A 103 -1.50 -6.88 12.74
N SER A 104 -0.65 -6.37 11.85
CA SER A 104 0.78 -6.18 12.15
C SER A 104 1.00 -5.24 13.34
N ASN A 105 0.22 -4.16 13.46
CA ASN A 105 0.31 -3.23 14.59
C ASN A 105 -0.22 -3.84 15.89
N ARG A 106 -1.31 -4.61 15.84
CA ARG A 106 -1.81 -5.33 17.02
C ARG A 106 -0.81 -6.40 17.51
N ALA A 107 -0.13 -7.08 16.58
CA ALA A 107 0.97 -7.99 16.92
C ALA A 107 2.12 -7.29 17.66
N LEU A 108 2.42 -6.03 17.33
CA LEU A 108 3.41 -5.25 18.08
C LEU A 108 2.96 -5.03 19.53
N CYS A 109 1.69 -4.70 19.76
CA CYS A 109 1.16 -4.59 21.12
C CYS A 109 1.31 -5.91 21.89
N TYR A 110 0.99 -7.03 21.25
CA TYR A 110 1.18 -8.36 21.84
C TYR A 110 2.65 -8.67 22.17
N LEU A 111 3.61 -8.29 21.31
CA LEU A 111 5.04 -8.40 21.61
C LEU A 111 5.43 -7.62 22.86
N VAL A 112 4.95 -6.37 22.99
CA VAL A 112 5.22 -5.52 24.17
C VAL A 112 4.64 -6.15 25.44
N LEU A 113 3.46 -6.75 25.34
CA LEU A 113 2.79 -7.48 26.42
C LEU A 113 3.36 -8.88 26.66
N LYS A 114 4.39 -9.30 25.90
CA LYS A 114 5.00 -10.64 25.94
C LYS A 114 4.03 -11.79 25.60
N GLN A 115 2.94 -11.47 24.90
CA GLN A 115 1.95 -12.42 24.38
C GLN A 115 2.39 -12.92 23.00
N TYR A 116 3.46 -13.72 22.98
CA TYR A 116 4.15 -14.06 21.74
C TYR A 116 3.33 -14.95 20.81
N THR A 117 2.50 -15.84 21.34
CA THR A 117 1.63 -16.71 20.55
C THR A 117 0.58 -15.93 19.76
N GLU A 118 0.01 -14.90 20.36
CA GLU A 118 -0.96 -13.99 19.77
C GLU A 118 -0.29 -13.09 18.74
N ALA A 119 0.93 -12.61 19.02
CA ALA A 119 1.73 -11.87 18.05
C ALA A 119 2.02 -12.71 16.78
N VAL A 120 2.33 -14.01 16.92
CA VAL A 120 2.52 -14.91 15.78
C VAL A 120 1.24 -15.07 14.96
N LYS A 121 0.09 -15.27 15.62
CA LYS A 121 -1.21 -15.40 14.95
C LYS A 121 -1.53 -14.15 14.12
N ASP A 122 -1.44 -12.98 14.73
CA ASP A 122 -1.74 -11.71 14.05
C ASP A 122 -0.77 -11.42 12.91
N CYS A 123 0.53 -11.65 13.09
CA CYS A 123 1.47 -11.48 11.99
C CYS A 123 1.19 -12.46 10.84
N THR A 124 0.68 -13.65 11.15
CA THR A 124 0.31 -14.64 10.13
C THR A 124 -0.91 -14.18 9.33
N GLU A 125 -1.93 -13.61 9.97
CA GLU A 125 -3.06 -13.00 9.26
C GLU A 125 -2.61 -11.78 8.43
N ALA A 126 -1.73 -10.94 8.97
CA ALA A 126 -1.16 -9.82 8.23
C ALA A 126 -0.45 -10.27 6.94
N LEU A 127 0.31 -11.37 7.00
CA LEU A 127 1.07 -11.92 5.88
C LEU A 127 0.20 -12.69 4.87
N LYS A 128 -1.00 -13.16 5.25
CA LYS A 128 -1.98 -13.68 4.30
C LYS A 128 -2.56 -12.57 3.43
N LEU A 129 -2.82 -11.40 4.02
CA LEU A 129 -3.35 -10.22 3.33
C LEU A 129 -2.28 -9.48 2.52
N ASP A 130 -1.08 -9.32 3.08
CA ASP A 130 0.08 -8.75 2.39
C ASP A 130 1.33 -9.59 2.67
N GLY A 131 1.62 -10.49 1.73
CA GLY A 131 2.79 -11.38 1.79
C GLY A 131 4.14 -10.67 1.69
N LYS A 132 4.16 -9.34 1.50
CA LYS A 132 5.38 -8.51 1.48
C LYS A 132 5.48 -7.58 2.69
N ASN A 133 4.62 -7.75 3.70
CA ASN A 133 4.63 -6.92 4.89
C ASN A 133 5.89 -7.17 5.75
N VAL A 134 6.94 -6.39 5.48
CA VAL A 134 8.25 -6.43 6.17
C VAL A 134 8.09 -6.34 7.69
N LYS A 135 7.18 -5.49 8.18
CA LYS A 135 6.94 -5.32 9.62
C LYS A 135 6.32 -6.58 10.23
N ALA A 136 5.39 -7.23 9.53
CA ALA A 136 4.79 -8.47 10.01
C ALA A 136 5.81 -9.60 10.08
N PHE A 137 6.67 -9.77 9.06
CA PHE A 137 7.78 -10.72 9.13
C PHE A 137 8.71 -10.44 10.31
N TYR A 138 9.12 -9.19 10.50
CA TYR A 138 10.03 -8.82 11.59
C TYR A 138 9.43 -9.12 12.97
N ARG A 139 8.18 -8.71 13.18
CA ARG A 139 7.46 -8.91 14.44
C ARG A 139 7.23 -10.39 14.72
N ARG A 140 6.86 -11.18 13.70
CA ARG A 140 6.70 -12.63 13.83
C ARG A 140 8.02 -13.32 14.17
N ALA A 141 9.12 -12.91 13.54
CA ALA A 141 10.44 -13.42 13.85
C ALA A 141 10.85 -13.13 15.31
N GLN A 142 10.56 -11.93 15.83
CA GLN A 142 10.80 -11.58 17.22
C GLN A 142 9.98 -12.46 18.18
N ALA A 143 8.70 -12.70 17.86
CA ALA A 143 7.83 -13.57 18.64
C ALA A 143 8.34 -15.02 18.65
N HIS A 144 8.70 -15.57 17.49
CA HIS A 144 9.28 -16.92 17.40
C HIS A 144 10.59 -17.05 18.17
N LYS A 145 11.48 -16.05 18.09
CA LYS A 145 12.71 -16.02 18.89
C LYS A 145 12.41 -16.08 20.39
N ALA A 146 11.44 -15.28 20.86
CA ALA A 146 11.04 -15.28 22.26
C ALA A 146 10.42 -16.60 22.72
N LEU A 147 9.74 -17.31 21.81
CA LEU A 147 9.24 -18.67 21.99
C LEU A 147 10.33 -19.76 21.83
N LYS A 148 11.58 -19.38 21.58
CA LYS A 148 12.73 -20.26 21.28
C LYS A 148 12.55 -21.10 20.00
N ASP A 149 11.61 -20.73 19.14
CA ASP A 149 11.46 -21.29 17.80
C ASP A 149 12.41 -20.56 16.83
N TYR A 150 13.69 -20.84 16.97
CA TYR A 150 14.73 -20.17 16.19
C TYR A 150 14.65 -20.51 14.69
N LYS A 151 14.12 -21.70 14.33
CA LYS A 151 13.96 -22.12 12.94
C LYS A 151 12.95 -21.24 12.20
N SER A 152 11.74 -21.09 12.74
CA SER A 152 10.71 -20.23 12.13
C SER A 152 11.15 -18.76 12.15
N SER A 153 11.79 -18.31 13.24
CA SER A 153 12.36 -16.96 13.32
C SER A 153 13.35 -16.68 12.19
N PHE A 154 14.30 -17.60 11.94
CA PHE A 154 15.29 -17.44 10.87
C PHE A 154 14.66 -17.43 9.47
N ALA A 155 13.62 -18.23 9.25
CA ALA A 155 12.87 -18.26 7.99
C ALA A 155 12.19 -16.91 7.73
N ASP A 156 11.50 -16.34 8.72
CA ASP A 156 10.85 -15.03 8.60
C ASP A 156 11.86 -13.90 8.34
N ILE A 157 13.02 -13.93 9.02
CA ILE A 157 14.09 -12.96 8.79
C ILE A 157 14.68 -13.10 7.38
N SER A 158 14.78 -14.33 6.87
CA SER A 158 15.27 -14.58 5.52
C SER A 158 14.31 -14.03 4.46
N ASN A 159 13.00 -14.26 4.63
CA ASN A 159 11.98 -13.67 3.75
C ASN A 159 11.99 -12.14 3.80
N LEU A 160 12.10 -11.56 5.00
CA LEU A 160 12.24 -10.11 5.17
C LEU A 160 13.44 -9.57 4.39
N LEU A 161 14.62 -10.17 4.54
CA LEU A 161 15.85 -9.72 3.88
C LEU A 161 15.87 -9.95 2.37
N GLN A 162 15.01 -10.82 1.82
CA GLN A 162 14.79 -10.88 0.38
C GLN A 162 14.08 -9.62 -0.14
N ILE A 163 13.20 -9.03 0.67
CA ILE A 163 12.46 -7.80 0.32
C ILE A 163 13.32 -6.56 0.61
N GLU A 164 13.94 -6.50 1.80
CA GLU A 164 14.82 -5.40 2.22
C GLU A 164 16.20 -5.93 2.62
N PRO A 165 17.12 -6.16 1.65
CA PRO A 165 18.44 -6.73 1.93
C PRO A 165 19.30 -5.90 2.90
N ARG A 166 19.06 -4.59 2.98
CA ARG A 166 19.81 -3.64 3.82
C ARG A 166 19.12 -3.33 5.16
N ASN A 167 18.14 -4.12 5.57
CA ASN A 167 17.45 -3.93 6.84
C ASN A 167 18.36 -4.28 8.04
N GLY A 168 18.97 -3.26 8.64
CA GLY A 168 19.93 -3.41 9.75
C GLY A 168 19.37 -4.17 10.97
N PRO A 169 18.17 -3.84 11.48
CA PRO A 169 17.54 -4.58 12.58
C PRO A 169 17.32 -6.07 12.26
N ALA A 170 16.90 -6.41 11.04
CA ALA A 170 16.73 -7.80 10.63
C ALA A 170 18.06 -8.56 10.53
N GLN A 171 19.11 -7.92 10.01
CA GLN A 171 20.45 -8.52 9.95
C GLN A 171 21.01 -8.83 11.35
N LYS A 172 20.85 -7.91 12.32
CA LYS A 172 21.24 -8.14 13.72
C LYS A 172 20.48 -9.30 14.32
N LEU A 173 19.15 -9.30 14.18
CA LEU A 173 18.31 -10.39 14.68
C LEU A 173 18.69 -11.74 14.06
N ARG A 174 19.06 -11.77 12.78
CA ARG A 174 19.53 -12.99 12.10
C ARG A 174 20.78 -13.57 12.76
N GLN A 175 21.75 -12.72 13.12
CA GLN A 175 23.00 -13.15 13.75
C GLN A 175 22.72 -13.75 15.13
N GLU A 176 21.88 -13.09 15.93
CA GLU A 176 21.47 -13.57 17.26
C GLU A 176 20.74 -14.93 17.18
N VAL A 177 19.78 -15.06 16.25
CA VAL A 177 19.02 -16.31 16.05
C VAL A 177 19.94 -17.42 15.55
N LYS A 178 20.89 -17.11 14.65
CA LYS A 178 21.84 -18.09 14.11
C LYS A 178 22.73 -18.71 15.20
N GLN A 179 23.12 -17.94 16.21
CA GLN A 179 23.91 -18.47 17.35
C GLN A 179 23.14 -19.50 18.17
N ASN A 180 21.81 -19.45 18.16
CA ASN A 180 20.93 -20.37 18.89
C ASN A 180 20.34 -21.47 17.99
N LEU A 181 20.73 -21.49 16.70
CA LEU A 181 20.38 -22.54 15.74
C LEU A 181 21.47 -23.63 15.84
N HIS A 182 21.31 -24.54 16.80
CA HIS A 182 22.12 -25.76 16.92
C HIS A 182 21.44 -26.93 16.22
#